data_AF-A0A7V5C3B9-F1
#
_entry.id   AF-A0A7V5C3B9-F1
#
_cell.length_a   1.000
_cell.length_b   1.000
_cell.length_c   1.000
_cell.angle_alpha   90.00
_cell.angle_beta   90.00
_cell.angle_gamma   90.00
#
_symmetry.space_group_name_H-M   'P 1'
#
loop_
_entity.id
_entity.type
_entity.pdbx_description
1 polymer ?
#
loop_
_entity_poly.entity_id
_entity_poly.type
_entity_poly.pdbx_seq_one_letter_code
_entity_poly.pdbx_strand_id
1 'polypeptide(L)' 'MKSAQALGDSVEDTVSEVVFLGRSNVGKSSTINGLTNRKNLAKSSATPGKTQLINFFDIRYKYDDKDWNIRFVDLPGFG' A
#
# COMPACT_ATOMS: atom_id res chain seq x y z
N MET A 1 2.63 -1.00 9.26
CA MET A 1 1.49 -0.53 8.45
C MET A 1 0.90 0.67 9.15
N LYS A 2 0.92 1.82 8.49
CA LYS A 2 0.23 3.03 8.92
C LYS A 2 -0.90 3.32 7.95
N SER A 3 -1.92 4.03 8.40
CA SER A 3 -3.06 4.40 7.55
C SER A 3 -3.44 5.86 7.79
N ALA A 4 -3.82 6.57 6.73
CA ALA A 4 -4.25 7.96 6.77
C ALA A 4 -5.70 8.10 6.29
N GLN A 5 -6.46 9.01 6.90
CA GLN A 5 -7.82 9.35 6.47
C GLN A 5 -7.83 10.54 5.50
N ALA A 6 -6.89 11.47 5.68
CA ALA A 6 -6.67 12.60 4.79
C ALA A 6 -5.18 12.77 4.47
N LEU A 7 -4.87 13.61 3.47
CA LEU A 7 -3.48 13.94 3.11
C LEU A 7 -2.69 14.56 4.28
N GLY A 8 -3.37 15.29 5.16
CA GLY A 8 -2.75 15.87 6.36
C GLY A 8 -2.31 14.83 7.40
N ASP A 9 -2.86 13.61 7.35
CA ASP A 9 -2.48 12.49 8.24
C ASP A 9 -1.40 11.60 7.60
N SER A 10 -0.85 12.01 6.45
CA SER A 10 0.15 11.23 5.73
C SER A 10 1.43 11.06 6.54
N VAL A 11 2.17 10.03 6.18
CA VAL A 11 3.53 9.80 6.66
C VAL A 11 4.49 10.79 5.99
N GLU A 12 5.59 11.12 6.69
CA GLU A 12 6.65 11.95 6.13
C GLU A 12 7.28 11.30 4.88
N ASP A 13 7.52 12.12 3.88
CA ASP A 13 8.16 11.76 2.61
C ASP A 13 9.68 11.66 2.78
N THR A 14 10.10 10.51 3.30
CA THR A 14 11.50 10.22 3.68
C THR A 14 12.11 9.10 2.84
N VAL A 15 11.31 8.42 2.03
CA VAL A 15 11.68 7.26 1.21
C VAL A 15 10.90 7.27 -0.10
N SER A 16 11.43 6.66 -1.15
CA SER A 16 10.72 6.56 -2.43
C SER A 16 9.42 5.76 -2.29
N GLU A 17 8.33 6.29 -2.85
CA GLU A 17 7.00 5.68 -2.78
C GLU A 17 6.55 5.09 -4.13
N VAL A 18 5.87 3.96 -4.08
CA VAL A 18 5.18 3.32 -5.21
C VAL A 18 3.70 3.25 -4.90
N VAL A 19 2.91 3.95 -5.70
CA VAL A 19 1.47 4.11 -5.47
C VAL A 19 0.67 3.10 -6.30
N PHE A 20 -0.24 2.38 -5.63
CA PHE A 20 -1.17 1.43 -6.24
C PHE A 20 -2.55 2.07 -6.33
N LEU A 21 -3.00 2.34 -7.56
CA LEU A 21 -4.31 2.90 -7.86
C LEU A 21 -5.09 1.98 -8.80
N GLY A 22 -6.38 1.77 -8.52
CA GLY A 22 -7.22 0.88 -9.32
C GLY A 22 -8.62 0.71 -8.71
N ARG A 23 -9.61 0.37 -9.54
CA ARG A 23 -11.02 0.16 -9.10
C ARG A 23 -11.15 -0.91 -8.03
N SER A 24 -10.55 -2.09 -8.25
CA SER A 24 -10.69 -3.23 -7.36
C SER A 24 -9.70 -3.17 -6.20
N ASN A 25 -10.20 -3.18 -4.95
CA ASN A 25 -9.35 -3.37 -3.76
C ASN A 25 -8.73 -4.76 -3.72
N VAL A 26 -9.45 -5.78 -4.20
CA VAL A 26 -8.95 -7.17 -4.29
C VAL A 26 -7.74 -7.27 -5.21
N GLY A 27 -7.78 -6.60 -6.36
CA GLY A 27 -6.66 -6.60 -7.32
C GLY A 27 -5.42 -5.95 -6.73
N LYS A 28 -5.54 -4.73 -6.20
CA LYS A 28 -4.43 -4.00 -5.57
C LYS A 28 -3.80 -4.79 -4.42
N SER A 29 -4.62 -5.29 -3.49
CA SER A 29 -4.13 -6.08 -2.35
C SER A 29 -3.43 -7.36 -2.81
N SER A 30 -3.95 -8.04 -3.83
CA SER A 30 -3.30 -9.24 -4.40
C SER A 30 -1.94 -8.93 -5.00
N THR A 31 -1.81 -7.81 -5.74
CA THR A 31 -0.53 -7.37 -6.31
C THR A 31 0.49 -7.03 -5.22
N ILE A 32 0.11 -6.27 -4.19
CA ILE A 32 1.00 -5.93 -3.07
C ILE A 32 1.47 -7.19 -2.34
N ASN A 33 0.55 -8.11 -2.05
CA ASN A 33 0.86 -9.38 -1.40
C ASN A 33 1.81 -10.25 -2.25
N GLY A 34 1.60 -10.28 -3.57
CA GLY A 34 2.48 -10.98 -4.52
C GLY A 34 3.89 -10.38 -4.58
N LEU A 35 4.00 -9.06 -4.74
CA LEU A 35 5.30 -8.36 -4.82
C LEU A 35 6.12 -8.48 -3.54
N THR A 36 5.45 -8.59 -2.39
CA THR A 36 6.12 -8.71 -1.08
C THR A 36 6.29 -10.15 -0.63
N ASN A 37 5.78 -11.13 -1.39
CA ASN A 37 5.71 -12.54 -1.00
C ASN A 37 5.07 -12.76 0.39
N ARG A 38 4.01 -12.00 0.70
CA ARG A 38 3.25 -12.11 1.97
C ARG A 38 1.77 -12.28 1.68
N LYS A 39 1.12 -13.25 2.32
CA LYS A 39 -0.29 -13.59 2.03
C LYS A 39 -1.34 -12.62 2.61
N ASN A 40 -1.00 -11.85 3.65
CA ASN A 40 -1.95 -11.05 4.42
C ASN A 40 -1.40 -9.66 4.80
N LEU A 41 -0.50 -9.10 3.98
CA LEU A 41 0.07 -7.77 4.23
C LEU A 41 -0.97 -6.69 3.90
N ALA A 42 -1.44 -6.67 2.65
CA ALA A 42 -2.54 -5.84 2.21
C ALA A 42 -3.86 -6.63 2.31
N LYS A 43 -4.85 -6.05 2.99
CA LYS A 43 -6.16 -6.65 3.20
C LYS A 43 -7.18 -5.96 2.30
N SER A 44 -7.88 -6.75 1.48
CA SER A 44 -9.03 -6.25 0.74
C SER A 44 -10.25 -6.22 1.65
N SER A 45 -10.83 -5.03 1.85
CA SER A 45 -12.20 -4.91 2.35
C SER A 45 -13.14 -4.95 1.16
N ALA A 46 -13.99 -5.98 1.09
CA ALA A 46 -15.01 -6.13 0.07
C ALA A 46 -16.31 -5.38 0.42
N THR A 47 -16.39 -4.77 1.60
CA THR A 47 -17.60 -4.07 2.07
C THR A 47 -17.61 -2.64 1.56
N PRO A 48 -18.53 -2.26 0.64
CA PRO A 48 -18.65 -0.88 0.18
C PRO A 48 -19.04 0.05 1.33
N GLY A 49 -18.53 1.28 1.34
CA GLY A 49 -19.00 2.35 2.24
C GLY A 49 -18.30 2.48 3.59
N LYS A 50 -17.28 1.67 3.92
CA LYS A 50 -16.36 2.01 5.02
C LYS A 50 -15.37 3.08 4.55
N THR A 51 -15.00 4.00 5.44
CA THR A 51 -13.94 5.00 5.23
C THR A 51 -12.75 4.35 4.55
N GLN A 52 -12.43 4.80 3.34
CA GLN A 52 -11.32 4.24 2.57
C GLN A 52 -10.04 4.93 3.04
N LEU A 53 -9.19 4.18 3.74
CA LEU A 53 -7.91 4.67 4.22
C LEU A 53 -6.85 4.55 3.14
N ILE A 54 -5.91 5.50 3.11
CA ILE A 54 -4.63 5.32 2.41
C ILE A 54 -3.76 4.43 3.29
N ASN A 55 -3.26 3.31 2.78
CA ASN A 55 -2.40 2.41 3.55
C ASN A 55 -0.95 2.50 3.10
N PHE A 56 -0.05 2.59 4.08
CA PHE A 56 1.39 2.70 3.86
C PHE A 56 2.11 1.45 4.39
N PHE A 57 2.91 0.84 3.53
CA PHE A 57 3.72 -0.33 3.83
C PHE A 57 5.19 0.02 3.57
N ASP A 58 5.99 0.14 4.63
CA ASP A 58 7.43 0.24 4.50
C ASP A 58 7.99 -1.13 4.08
N ILE A 59 8.68 -1.17 2.95
CA ILE A 59 9.23 -2.38 2.34
C ILE A 59 10.74 -2.23 2.20
N ARG A 60 11.47 -3.28 2.58
CA ARG A 60 12.88 -3.43 2.22
C ARG A 60 12.95 -4.19 0.90
N TYR A 61 13.43 -3.53 -0.14
CA TYR A 61 13.61 -4.12 -1.46
C TYR A 61 15.10 -4.37 -1.70
N LYS A 62 15.47 -5.61 -1.97
CA LYS A 62 16.83 -5.98 -2.31
C LYS A 62 16.97 -6.02 -3.83
N TYR A 63 17.91 -5.25 -4.36
CA TYR A 63 18.29 -5.26 -5.77
C TYR A 63 19.81 -5.36 -5.84
N ASP A 64 20.30 -6.39 -6.53
CA ASP A 64 21.68 -6.85 -6.46
C ASP A 64 22.12 -7.06 -4.99
N ASP A 65 23.25 -6.48 -4.59
CA ASP A 65 23.78 -6.53 -3.22
C ASP A 65 23.38 -5.32 -2.37
N LYS A 66 22.39 -4.53 -2.81
CA LYS A 66 21.92 -3.33 -2.10
C LYS A 66 20.50 -3.48 -1.58
N ASP A 67 20.30 -2.95 -0.39
CA ASP A 67 18.98 -2.81 0.23
C ASP A 67 18.45 -1.38 0.05
N TRP A 68 17.20 -1.30 -0.36
CA TRP A 68 16.46 -0.06 -0.54
C TRP A 68 15.28 -0.05 0.42
N ASN A 69 15.13 1.05 1.16
CA ASN A 69 13.90 1.31 1.88
C ASN A 69 12.97 2.06 0.94
N ILE A 70 11.85 1.43 0.60
CA ILE A 70 10.79 2.01 -0.23
C ILE A 70 9.47 1.90 0.52
N ARG A 71 8.45 2.60 0.03
CA ARG A 71 7.11 2.49 0.57
C ARG A 71 6.10 2.15 -0.51
N PHE A 72 5.27 1.16 -0.24
CA PHE A 72 4.09 0.92 -1.05
C PHE A 72 2.91 1.67 -0.46
N VAL A 73 2.17 2.38 -1.31
CA VAL A 73 0.99 3.17 -0.94
C VAL A 73 -0.22 2.59 -1.64
N ASP A 74 -1.15 2.03 -0.87
CA ASP A 74 -2.42 1.51 -1.38
C ASP A 74 -3.49 2.59 -1.21
N LEU A 75 -3.93 3.16 -2.33
CA LEU A 75 -4.98 4.15 -2.33
C LEU A 75 -6.36 3.48 -2.32
N PRO A 76 -7.37 4.14 -1.72
CA PRO A 76 -8.78 3.85 -1.95
C PRO A 76 -9.11 3.46 -3.40
N GLY A 77 -9.88 2.38 -3.58
CA GLY A 77 -10.44 2.03 -4.88
C GLY A 77 -11.52 3.02 -5.29
N PHE A 78 -11.45 3.51 -6.52
CA PHE A 78 -12.41 4.50 -7.06
C PHE A 78 -13.70 3.88 -7.61
N GLY A 79 -14.10 2.72 -7.07
CA GLY A 79 -15.31 1.98 -7.46
C GLY A 79 -16.50 2.32 -6.58
#